data_AF-A0A7Y5SQD5-F1
#
_entry.id   AF-A0A7Y5SQD5-F1
#
_cell.length_a   1.000
_cell.length_b   1.000
_cell.length_c   1.000
_cell.angle_alpha   90.00
_cell.angle_beta   90.00
_cell.angle_gamma   90.00
#
_symmetry.space_group_name_H-M   'P 1'
#
loop_
_entity.id
_entity.type
_entity.pdbx_description
1 polymer ?
#
loop_
_entity_poly.entity_id
_entity_poly.type
_entity_poly.pdbx_seq_one_letter_code
_entity_poly.pdbx_strand_id
1 'polypeptide(L)'
;MRCKISLVRFLLAVSTASAAQAAPPPHSLSEYLRPDGKREAYYAAGDPYLELAFQLINDYWNKISTSGRSLLRGHLDNYLPLELKRLEHKPAEAMMRSFADSFFASAHPKTGLISYSYKSFSPVYLAHTGGRQPVYLVARGEEFLQWFPDDKTLLEKNLALAAATVKYFDFHFETDSRNVGLASLVDVETGRQESIIALAQDYGAVGRAMAELSRKTGKADLAAWADKKLQFVWQHRLNADLPILNVEFTPTAALMNDGGTSDTDTLYYVRQLFDIYHITGDAKYRDWAMAVTDLWYERAWVPEWGQFIRKLRPDGSPAVDSLYGDAKYNTLHILVHAYRVTKDAKYLERQDDPGTRAFSATDHLR
;
A
#
# COMPACT_ATOMS: atom_id res chain seq x y z
N MET A 1 -0.16 -17.80 43.96
CA MET A 1 -0.97 -17.77 42.72
C MET A 1 -1.40 -16.33 42.47
N ARG A 2 -1.22 -15.84 41.23
CA ARG A 2 -1.45 -14.47 40.70
C ARG A 2 -0.36 -13.42 41.02
N CYS A 3 0.56 -13.30 40.07
CA CYS A 3 1.53 -12.22 39.93
C CYS A 3 0.80 -10.97 39.37
N LYS A 4 0.92 -9.83 40.05
CA LYS A 4 0.47 -8.51 39.57
C LYS A 4 1.69 -7.79 39.01
N ILE A 5 1.66 -7.43 37.73
CA ILE A 5 2.68 -6.58 37.09
C ILE A 5 2.31 -5.12 37.36
N SER A 6 3.25 -4.40 37.98
CA SER A 6 3.19 -2.97 38.26
C SER A 6 3.29 -2.14 36.97
N LEU A 7 2.32 -1.25 36.78
CA LEU A 7 2.33 -0.21 35.75
C LEU A 7 3.26 0.94 36.19
N VAL A 8 4.27 1.23 35.38
CA VAL A 8 5.23 2.33 35.62
C VAL A 8 4.56 3.68 35.35
N ARG A 9 4.68 4.58 36.33
CA ARG A 9 4.22 5.98 36.33
C ARG A 9 5.03 6.81 35.33
N PHE A 10 4.38 7.54 34.44
CA PHE A 10 4.98 8.69 33.76
C PHE A 10 4.75 9.95 34.61
N LEU A 11 5.85 10.64 34.91
CA LEU A 11 5.89 11.90 35.65
C LEU A 11 5.35 13.04 34.78
N LEU A 12 4.26 13.65 35.26
CA LEU A 12 3.82 14.99 34.91
C LEU A 12 4.84 16.01 35.45
N ALA A 13 5.44 16.80 34.57
CA ALA A 13 5.97 18.10 34.95
C ALA A 13 4.82 19.12 34.79
N VAL A 14 4.17 19.42 35.91
CA VAL A 14 3.27 20.56 36.04
C VAL A 14 4.15 21.79 36.24
N SER A 15 4.17 22.70 35.27
CA SER A 15 4.45 24.12 35.53
C SER A 15 3.12 24.87 35.49
N THR A 16 2.63 25.21 36.68
CA THR A 16 1.52 26.15 36.88
C THR A 16 1.96 27.55 36.45
N ALA A 17 1.48 28.01 35.29
CA ALA A 17 1.33 29.43 35.01
C ALA A 17 0.00 29.62 34.25
N SER A 18 -0.97 30.17 34.96
CA SER A 18 -2.23 30.65 34.41
C SER A 18 -1.95 31.84 33.49
N ALA A 19 -1.84 31.57 32.20
CA ALA A 19 -2.23 32.48 31.15
C ALA A 19 -3.15 31.69 30.23
N ALA A 20 -4.31 32.24 29.88
CA ALA A 20 -5.17 31.67 28.85
C ALA A 20 -4.39 31.69 27.53
N GLN A 21 -3.66 30.62 27.27
CA GLN A 21 -2.97 30.41 26.01
C GLN A 21 -4.07 30.05 25.03
N ALA A 22 -4.34 30.97 24.10
CA ALA A 22 -5.26 30.74 23.00
C ALA A 22 -4.96 29.35 22.44
N ALA A 23 -6.01 28.54 22.24
CA ALA A 23 -5.88 27.26 21.58
C ALA A 23 -4.99 27.46 20.35
N PRO A 24 -3.87 26.72 20.21
CA PRO A 24 -3.02 26.89 19.05
C PRO A 24 -3.90 26.71 17.81
N PRO A 25 -3.72 27.54 16.76
CA PRO A 25 -4.50 27.39 15.55
C PRO A 25 -4.39 25.94 15.05
N PRO A 26 -5.42 25.39 14.38
CA PRO A 26 -5.56 23.96 14.08
C PRO A 26 -4.47 23.35 13.16
N HIS A 27 -3.36 24.06 12.92
CA HIS A 27 -2.27 23.68 12.04
C HIS A 27 -0.87 24.06 12.60
N SER A 28 -0.65 24.07 13.91
CA SER A 28 0.69 24.35 14.44
C SER A 28 1.58 23.10 14.42
N LEU A 29 2.48 23.02 13.44
CA LEU A 29 3.62 22.09 13.50
C LEU A 29 4.57 22.51 14.63
N SER A 30 5.00 21.57 15.47
CA SER A 30 6.07 21.78 16.44
C SER A 30 7.44 21.75 15.75
N GLU A 31 8.26 22.77 16.00
CA GLU A 31 9.65 22.78 15.55
C GLU A 31 10.53 21.98 16.52
N TYR A 32 11.22 20.97 15.99
CA TYR A 32 12.26 20.23 16.67
C TYR A 32 13.63 20.67 16.14
N LEU A 33 14.54 21.04 17.04
CA LEU A 33 15.93 21.32 16.71
C LEU A 33 16.75 20.03 16.85
N ARG A 34 17.24 19.52 15.72
CA ARG A 34 18.10 18.35 15.67
C ARG A 34 19.45 18.60 16.35
N PRO A 35 20.16 17.54 16.78
CA PRO A 35 21.52 17.64 17.31
C PRO A 35 22.53 18.30 16.35
N ASP A 36 22.27 18.29 15.04
CA ASP A 36 23.08 18.96 14.01
C ASP A 36 22.68 20.43 13.75
N GLY A 37 21.78 20.99 14.58
CA GLY A 37 21.34 22.38 14.50
C GLY A 37 20.27 22.64 13.43
N LYS A 38 19.82 21.63 12.69
CA LYS A 38 18.72 21.79 11.72
C LYS A 38 17.37 21.78 12.42
N ARG A 39 16.46 22.65 11.99
CA ARG A 39 15.06 22.66 12.44
C ARG A 39 14.21 21.80 11.52
N GLU A 40 13.37 20.97 12.10
CA GLU A 40 12.37 20.16 11.41
C GLU A 40 11.00 20.40 12.03
N ALA A 41 9.96 20.47 11.18
CA ALA A 41 8.59 20.67 11.62
C ALA A 41 7.86 19.32 11.70
N TYR A 42 7.29 19.01 12.86
CA TYR A 42 6.52 17.78 13.12
C TYR A 42 5.11 18.12 13.60
N TYR A 43 4.16 17.19 13.49
CA TYR A 43 2.87 17.32 14.19
C TYR A 43 3.11 17.35 15.71
N ALA A 44 2.47 18.29 16.42
CA ALA A 44 2.66 18.49 17.85
C ALA A 44 2.01 17.36 18.68
N ALA A 45 2.57 17.02 19.85
CA ALA A 45 1.80 16.33 20.89
C ALA A 45 0.64 17.25 21.32
N GLY A 46 -0.59 16.76 21.35
CA GLY A 46 -1.79 17.61 21.44
C GLY A 46 -2.46 17.95 20.11
N ASP A 47 -1.92 17.48 18.96
CA ASP A 47 -2.62 17.61 17.69
C ASP A 47 -3.90 16.77 17.72
N PRO A 48 -5.08 17.39 17.61
CA PRO A 48 -6.35 16.70 17.77
C PRO A 48 -6.57 15.64 16.70
N TYR A 49 -5.92 15.70 15.53
CA TYR A 49 -6.01 14.67 14.50
C TYR A 49 -5.09 13.49 14.78
N LEU A 50 -3.89 13.73 15.32
CA LEU A 50 -2.98 12.66 15.72
C LEU A 50 -3.50 11.94 16.97
N GLU A 51 -4.01 12.69 17.95
CA GLU A 51 -4.68 12.15 19.13
C GLU A 51 -5.95 11.39 18.75
N LEU A 52 -6.79 11.94 17.86
CA LEU A 52 -7.95 11.24 17.34
C LEU A 52 -7.55 9.97 16.57
N ALA A 53 -6.49 10.00 15.76
CA ALA A 53 -6.02 8.80 15.07
C ALA A 53 -5.57 7.72 16.06
N PHE A 54 -4.76 8.07 17.06
CA PHE A 54 -4.34 7.12 18.10
C PHE A 54 -5.51 6.64 18.97
N GLN A 55 -6.48 7.51 19.27
CA GLN A 55 -7.68 7.17 20.02
C GLN A 55 -8.61 6.25 19.23
N LEU A 56 -8.82 6.52 17.93
CA LEU A 56 -9.58 5.66 17.02
C LEU A 56 -8.92 4.28 16.87
N ILE A 57 -7.58 4.25 16.76
CA ILE A 57 -6.80 3.00 16.77
C ILE A 57 -7.02 2.27 18.10
N ASN A 58 -6.87 2.94 19.25
CA ASN A 58 -7.07 2.34 20.56
C ASN A 58 -8.50 1.83 20.79
N ASP A 59 -9.52 2.59 20.37
CA ASP A 59 -10.93 2.22 20.49
C ASP A 59 -11.31 1.05 19.59
N TYR A 60 -10.75 1.01 18.37
CA TYR A 60 -10.85 -0.12 17.46
C TYR A 60 -10.30 -1.40 18.11
N TRP A 61 -9.11 -1.32 18.70
CA TRP A 61 -8.45 -2.47 19.31
C TRP A 61 -9.11 -2.96 20.60
N ASN A 62 -9.56 -2.07 21.48
CA ASN A 62 -10.27 -2.48 22.71
C ASN A 62 -11.57 -3.23 22.40
N LYS A 63 -12.24 -2.89 21.29
CA LYS A 63 -13.49 -3.54 20.85
C LYS A 63 -13.26 -4.84 20.06
N ILE A 64 -12.13 -4.99 19.36
CA ILE A 64 -11.88 -6.13 18.47
C ILE A 64 -10.96 -7.19 19.09
N SER A 65 -9.88 -6.78 19.78
CA SER A 65 -8.90 -7.69 20.39
C SER A 65 -9.47 -8.57 21.50
N THR A 66 -10.51 -8.11 22.19
CA THR A 66 -11.25 -8.85 23.25
C THR A 66 -11.97 -10.09 22.72
N SER A 67 -12.20 -10.19 21.41
CA SER A 67 -12.89 -11.33 20.78
C SER A 67 -11.98 -12.49 20.37
N GLY A 68 -10.65 -12.38 20.56
CA GLY A 68 -9.69 -13.47 20.28
C GLY A 68 -9.60 -13.89 18.80
N ARG A 69 -10.24 -13.16 17.89
CA ARG A 69 -10.17 -13.40 16.45
C ARG A 69 -9.34 -12.30 15.79
N SER A 70 -8.02 -12.44 15.89
CA SER A 70 -7.03 -11.72 15.06
C SER A 70 -7.07 -12.23 13.62
N LEU A 71 -8.27 -12.35 13.06
CA LEU A 71 -8.47 -12.66 11.65
C LEU A 71 -8.09 -11.40 10.91
N LEU A 72 -7.14 -11.50 9.99
CA LEU A 72 -6.76 -10.49 9.00
C LEU A 72 -8.01 -9.94 8.30
N ARG A 73 -8.73 -9.00 8.91
CA ARG A 73 -9.88 -8.35 8.30
C ARG A 73 -9.30 -7.40 7.30
N GLY A 74 -9.44 -7.79 6.04
CA GLY A 74 -9.07 -7.04 4.87
C GLY A 74 -8.93 -5.54 5.11
N HIS A 75 -7.68 -5.10 4.96
CA HIS A 75 -7.22 -3.72 4.94
C HIS A 75 -7.20 -2.92 6.26
N LEU A 76 -8.04 -3.20 7.26
CA LEU A 76 -8.10 -2.38 8.48
C LEU A 76 -7.17 -2.84 9.62
N ASP A 77 -6.86 -4.15 9.72
CA ASP A 77 -5.96 -4.66 10.76
C ASP A 77 -4.46 -4.41 10.47
N ASN A 78 -4.12 -3.79 9.33
CA ASN A 78 -2.76 -3.77 8.77
C ASN A 78 -2.05 -2.41 8.78
N TYR A 79 -2.61 -1.36 9.39
CA TYR A 79 -1.98 -0.04 9.39
C TYR A 79 -1.41 0.32 10.76
N LEU A 80 -0.26 -0.27 11.10
CA LEU A 80 0.72 0.49 11.87
C LEU A 80 1.72 1.09 10.87
N PRO A 81 1.76 2.43 10.72
CA PRO A 81 2.72 3.08 9.85
C PRO A 81 4.15 2.65 10.21
N LEU A 82 5.00 2.39 9.21
CA LEU A 82 6.41 2.05 9.44
C LEU A 82 7.14 3.17 10.20
N GLU A 83 6.61 4.39 10.14
CA GLU A 83 7.04 5.54 10.94
C GLU A 83 7.00 5.24 12.45
N LEU A 84 6.01 4.47 12.94
CA LEU A 84 5.96 4.07 14.35
C LEU A 84 7.14 3.16 14.73
N LYS A 85 7.62 2.34 13.79
CA LYS A 85 8.87 1.58 13.96
C LYS A 85 10.08 2.51 14.01
N ARG A 86 10.15 3.53 13.15
CA ARG A 86 11.23 4.54 13.16
C ARG A 86 11.27 5.34 14.45
N LEU A 87 10.11 5.50 15.10
CA LEU A 87 9.96 6.12 16.42
C LEU A 87 10.24 5.16 17.59
N GLU A 88 10.68 3.93 17.33
CA GLU A 88 10.98 2.90 18.33
C GLU A 88 9.79 2.62 19.30
N HIS A 89 8.56 2.72 18.78
CA HIS A 89 7.35 2.56 19.61
C HIS A 89 7.11 1.09 19.98
N LYS A 90 7.68 0.65 21.11
CA LYS A 90 7.66 -0.76 21.58
C LYS A 90 6.29 -1.45 21.55
N PRO A 91 5.17 -0.81 21.97
CA PRO A 91 3.86 -1.46 21.85
C PRO A 91 3.44 -1.74 20.42
N ALA A 92 3.77 -0.85 19.48
CA ALA A 92 3.46 -1.02 18.06
C ALA A 92 4.31 -2.14 17.46
N GLU A 93 5.58 -2.22 17.84
CA GLU A 93 6.47 -3.32 17.46
C GLU A 93 5.97 -4.68 17.99
N ALA A 94 5.60 -4.77 19.27
CA ALA A 94 5.06 -6.00 19.86
C ALA A 94 3.74 -6.44 19.18
N MET A 95 2.92 -5.48 18.78
CA MET A 95 1.69 -5.72 18.03
C MET A 95 1.98 -6.26 16.62
N MET A 96 2.91 -5.63 15.90
CA MET A 96 3.33 -6.13 14.58
C MET A 96 3.96 -7.51 14.65
N ARG A 97 4.67 -7.83 15.73
CA ARG A 97 5.20 -9.17 16.00
C ARG A 97 4.07 -10.19 16.11
N SER A 98 3.05 -9.88 16.91
CA SER A 98 1.86 -10.73 17.08
C SER A 98 1.14 -10.96 15.75
N PHE A 99 1.05 -9.94 14.89
CA PHE A 99 0.50 -10.08 13.55
C PHE A 99 1.33 -11.00 12.66
N ALA A 100 2.64 -10.80 12.60
CA ALA A 100 3.53 -11.65 11.81
C ALA A 100 3.43 -13.12 12.26
N ASP A 101 3.42 -13.36 13.58
CA ASP A 101 3.29 -14.71 14.14
C ASP A 101 1.96 -15.35 13.78
N SER A 102 0.84 -14.63 13.95
CA SER A 102 -0.51 -15.10 13.57
C SER A 102 -0.62 -15.37 12.07
N PHE A 103 -0.11 -14.45 11.25
CA PHE A 103 -0.13 -14.54 9.78
C PHE A 103 0.56 -15.82 9.32
N PHE A 104 1.82 -16.03 9.71
CA PHE A 104 2.57 -17.20 9.28
C PHE A 104 2.15 -18.51 9.98
N ALA A 105 1.56 -18.45 11.18
CA ALA A 105 0.98 -19.63 11.82
C ALA A 105 -0.27 -20.15 11.07
N SER A 106 -0.92 -19.30 10.27
CA SER A 106 -2.07 -19.68 9.45
C SER A 106 -1.71 -20.29 8.09
N ALA A 107 -0.42 -20.46 7.80
CA ALA A 107 0.04 -21.13 6.58
C ALA A 107 -0.39 -22.60 6.56
N HIS A 108 -1.03 -23.02 5.47
CA HIS A 108 -1.52 -24.38 5.30
C HIS A 108 -0.34 -25.34 5.09
N PRO A 109 -0.27 -26.47 5.83
CA PRO A 109 0.93 -27.31 5.87
C PRO A 109 1.31 -27.95 4.54
N LYS A 110 0.34 -28.15 3.63
CA LYS A 110 0.58 -28.79 2.32
C LYS A 110 1.06 -27.80 1.24
N THR A 111 0.52 -26.59 1.25
CA THR A 111 0.67 -25.63 0.15
C THR A 111 1.54 -24.44 0.54
N GLY A 112 1.70 -24.16 1.84
CA GLY A 112 2.35 -22.95 2.34
C GLY A 112 1.52 -21.67 2.13
N LEU A 113 0.30 -21.80 1.61
CA LEU A 113 -0.62 -20.68 1.37
C LEU A 113 -1.32 -20.28 2.67
N ILE A 114 -1.66 -19.00 2.79
CA ILE A 114 -2.27 -18.34 3.95
C ILE A 114 -3.70 -17.96 3.62
N SER A 115 -4.63 -18.46 4.44
CA SER A 115 -6.05 -18.13 4.31
C SER A 115 -6.32 -16.67 4.62
N TYR A 116 -6.92 -15.99 3.65
CA TYR A 116 -7.41 -14.63 3.78
C TYR A 116 -8.93 -14.66 3.98
N SER A 117 -9.40 -14.08 5.08
CA SER A 117 -10.85 -13.99 5.34
C SER A 117 -11.25 -12.55 5.59
N TYR A 118 -12.01 -11.97 4.67
CA TYR A 118 -12.75 -10.75 4.91
C TYR A 118 -14.23 -11.09 5.04
N LYS A 119 -14.84 -10.73 6.18
CA LYS A 119 -16.29 -10.67 6.28
C LYS A 119 -16.70 -9.30 5.75
N SER A 120 -17.07 -9.24 4.47
CA SER A 120 -17.73 -8.05 3.95
C SER A 120 -19.07 -7.89 4.64
N PHE A 121 -19.27 -6.72 5.25
CA PHE A 121 -20.58 -6.34 5.79
C PHE A 121 -21.51 -5.83 4.68
N SER A 122 -21.03 -5.70 3.43
CA SER A 122 -21.85 -5.33 2.29
C SER A 122 -22.67 -6.54 1.82
N PRO A 123 -24.01 -6.42 1.78
CA PRO A 123 -24.89 -7.47 1.24
C PRO A 123 -24.60 -7.81 -0.23
N VAL A 124 -24.02 -6.87 -0.98
CA VAL A 124 -23.69 -7.01 -2.41
C VAL A 124 -22.42 -7.85 -2.61
N TYR A 125 -21.50 -7.82 -1.64
CA TYR A 125 -20.22 -8.53 -1.69
C TYR A 125 -20.12 -9.59 -0.60
N LEU A 126 -21.19 -10.36 -0.37
CA LEU A 126 -21.23 -11.54 0.52
C LEU A 126 -20.29 -12.68 0.04
N ALA A 127 -19.15 -12.35 -0.56
CA ALA A 127 -18.07 -13.26 -0.84
C ALA A 127 -17.37 -13.60 0.48
N HIS A 128 -17.61 -14.80 0.99
CA HIS A 128 -16.74 -15.39 1.98
C HIS A 128 -15.43 -15.78 1.29
N THR A 129 -14.37 -15.00 1.49
CA THR A 129 -13.02 -15.34 0.99
C THR A 129 -12.33 -16.43 1.81
N GLY A 130 -12.93 -16.87 2.92
CA GLY A 130 -12.37 -17.89 3.79
C GLY A 130 -11.95 -19.15 3.01
N GLY A 131 -10.71 -19.58 3.24
CA GLY A 131 -10.10 -20.71 2.52
C GLY A 131 -9.35 -20.33 1.25
N ARG A 132 -9.31 -19.04 0.88
CA ARG A 132 -8.60 -18.56 -0.32
C ARG A 132 -7.47 -17.60 0.05
N GLN A 133 -6.43 -17.55 -0.78
CA GLN A 133 -5.35 -16.57 -0.70
C GLN A 133 -5.43 -15.64 -1.91
N PRO A 134 -5.38 -14.31 -1.73
CA PRO A 134 -5.08 -13.38 -2.82
C PRO A 134 -3.58 -13.31 -3.12
N VAL A 135 -3.24 -13.12 -4.40
CA VAL A 135 -1.84 -13.17 -4.88
C VAL A 135 -0.93 -12.15 -4.17
N TYR A 136 -1.47 -10.99 -3.79
CA TYR A 136 -0.71 -9.92 -3.14
C TYR A 136 -0.28 -10.24 -1.70
N LEU A 137 -0.69 -11.36 -1.08
CA LEU A 137 -0.31 -11.66 0.32
C LEU A 137 1.20 -11.78 0.54
N VAL A 138 1.98 -12.12 -0.49
CA VAL A 138 3.45 -12.10 -0.39
C VAL A 138 3.99 -10.70 -0.05
N ALA A 139 3.32 -9.63 -0.51
CA ALA A 139 3.68 -8.26 -0.15
C ALA A 139 3.42 -7.97 1.34
N ARG A 140 2.40 -8.59 1.94
CA ARG A 140 2.17 -8.50 3.40
C ARG A 140 3.26 -9.21 4.19
N GLY A 141 3.70 -10.37 3.72
CA GLY A 141 4.88 -11.04 4.27
C GLY A 141 6.13 -10.15 4.25
N GLU A 142 6.34 -9.42 3.15
CA GLU A 142 7.47 -8.49 3.00
C GLU A 142 7.35 -7.26 3.91
N GLU A 143 6.16 -6.70 4.09
CA GLU A 143 5.93 -5.60 5.04
C GLU A 143 6.36 -5.96 6.47
N PHE A 144 6.17 -7.21 6.92
CA PHE A 144 6.69 -7.66 8.22
C PHE A 144 8.22 -7.62 8.29
N LEU A 145 8.93 -7.87 7.18
CA LEU A 145 10.39 -7.75 7.12
C LEU A 145 10.84 -6.29 7.18
N GLN A 146 10.01 -5.33 6.79
CA GLN A 146 10.32 -3.90 7.01
C GLN A 146 10.28 -3.57 8.51
N TRP A 147 9.37 -4.20 9.26
CA TRP A 147 9.32 -4.10 10.72
C TRP A 147 10.47 -4.85 11.40
N PHE A 148 10.85 -6.01 10.89
CA PHE A 148 11.85 -6.89 11.51
C PHE A 148 12.97 -7.28 10.52
N PRO A 149 13.84 -6.33 10.12
CA PRO A 149 14.76 -6.51 8.99
C PRO A 149 15.82 -7.58 9.21
N ASP A 150 16.19 -7.84 10.46
CA ASP A 150 17.22 -8.81 10.83
C ASP A 150 16.65 -10.17 11.27
N ASP A 151 15.32 -10.35 11.19
CA ASP A 151 14.65 -11.58 11.61
C ASP A 151 14.72 -12.66 10.53
N LYS A 152 15.71 -13.55 10.68
CA LYS A 152 15.94 -14.67 9.75
C LYS A 152 14.77 -15.63 9.66
N THR A 153 14.06 -15.86 10.78
CA THR A 153 12.90 -16.77 10.81
C THR A 153 11.74 -16.19 9.99
N LEU A 154 11.46 -14.90 10.12
CA LEU A 154 10.46 -14.23 9.28
C LEU A 154 10.89 -14.21 7.81
N LEU A 155 12.17 -14.00 7.52
CA LEU A 155 12.68 -14.05 6.15
C LEU A 155 12.47 -15.42 5.51
N GLU A 156 12.78 -16.51 6.22
CA GLU A 156 12.57 -17.89 5.75
C GLU A 156 11.09 -18.18 5.49
N LYS A 157 10.21 -17.78 6.42
CA LYS A 157 8.75 -17.91 6.25
C LYS A 157 8.24 -17.13 5.04
N ASN A 158 8.75 -15.92 4.81
CA ASN A 158 8.34 -15.12 3.67
C ASN A 158 8.89 -15.68 2.34
N LEU A 159 10.09 -16.26 2.33
CA LEU A 159 10.61 -16.99 1.18
C LEU A 159 9.76 -18.23 0.85
N ALA A 160 9.27 -18.95 1.86
CA ALA A 160 8.35 -20.06 1.66
C ALA A 160 7.02 -19.59 1.05
N LEU A 161 6.47 -18.46 1.53
CA LEU A 161 5.28 -17.84 0.96
C LEU A 161 5.51 -17.36 -0.49
N ALA A 162 6.67 -16.78 -0.79
CA ALA A 162 7.04 -16.38 -2.14
C ALA A 162 7.12 -17.58 -3.08
N ALA A 163 7.75 -18.68 -2.64
CA ALA A 163 7.80 -19.92 -3.42
C ALA A 163 6.41 -20.51 -3.67
N ALA A 164 5.52 -20.51 -2.66
CA ALA A 164 4.12 -20.91 -2.84
C ALA A 164 3.38 -19.99 -3.81
N THR A 165 3.64 -18.68 -3.74
CA THR A 165 3.04 -17.68 -4.64
C THR A 165 3.43 -17.97 -6.09
N VAL A 166 4.73 -18.14 -6.36
CA VAL A 166 5.23 -18.52 -7.70
C VAL A 166 4.59 -19.84 -8.15
N LYS A 167 4.52 -20.85 -7.29
CA LYS A 167 4.01 -22.18 -7.67
C LYS A 167 2.53 -22.19 -8.03
N TYR A 168 1.69 -21.48 -7.28
CA TYR A 168 0.23 -21.65 -7.37
C TYR A 168 -0.47 -20.52 -8.14
N PHE A 169 0.11 -19.32 -8.16
CA PHE A 169 -0.47 -18.17 -8.87
C PHE A 169 0.11 -17.96 -10.26
N ASP A 170 1.28 -18.55 -10.55
CA ASP A 170 1.82 -18.51 -11.90
C ASP A 170 1.01 -19.41 -12.83
N PHE A 171 0.70 -18.89 -14.02
CA PHE A 171 0.05 -19.64 -15.07
C PHE A 171 1.10 -20.20 -16.02
N HIS A 172 1.50 -21.45 -15.78
CA HIS A 172 2.19 -22.26 -16.77
C HIS A 172 1.20 -23.26 -17.36
N PHE A 173 0.33 -22.82 -18.28
CA PHE A 173 -0.27 -23.83 -19.16
C PHE A 173 0.87 -24.39 -20.02
N GLU A 174 1.05 -25.71 -19.96
CA GLU A 174 2.22 -26.52 -20.41
C GLU A 174 2.64 -26.37 -21.88
N THR A 175 2.13 -25.39 -22.63
CA THR A 175 2.30 -25.33 -24.09
C THR A 175 2.49 -23.94 -24.68
N ASP A 176 2.42 -22.84 -23.92
CA ASP A 176 2.59 -21.52 -24.52
C ASP A 176 3.35 -20.53 -23.62
N SER A 177 4.52 -20.10 -24.08
CA SER A 177 5.34 -19.06 -23.46
C SER A 177 4.65 -17.69 -23.36
N ARG A 178 3.46 -17.55 -23.94
CA ARG A 178 2.61 -16.35 -23.85
C ARG A 178 1.80 -16.26 -22.56
N ASN A 179 1.68 -17.33 -21.77
CA ASN A 179 0.98 -17.30 -20.48
C ASN A 179 1.89 -16.71 -19.40
N VAL A 180 1.86 -15.38 -19.26
CA VAL A 180 2.73 -14.65 -18.31
C VAL A 180 1.94 -13.87 -17.26
N GLY A 181 0.61 -13.91 -17.25
CA GLY A 181 -0.20 -13.30 -16.19
C GLY A 181 -0.23 -14.10 -14.88
N LEU A 182 -1.14 -13.71 -13.98
CA LEU A 182 -1.31 -14.26 -12.62
C LEU A 182 -2.77 -14.63 -12.36
N ALA A 183 -2.97 -15.65 -11.52
CA ALA A 183 -4.24 -15.79 -10.80
C ALA A 183 -4.36 -14.67 -9.77
N SER A 184 -5.58 -14.25 -9.44
CA SER A 184 -5.79 -13.34 -8.30
C SER A 184 -6.10 -14.07 -7.02
N LEU A 185 -6.80 -15.21 -7.10
CA LEU A 185 -7.19 -16.01 -5.95
C LEU A 185 -6.92 -17.49 -6.17
N VAL A 186 -6.40 -18.14 -5.14
CA VAL A 186 -6.13 -19.57 -5.09
C VAL A 186 -6.74 -20.17 -3.83
N ASP A 187 -7.31 -21.36 -3.95
CA ASP A 187 -7.74 -22.19 -2.81
C ASP A 187 -6.53 -22.65 -1.99
N VAL A 188 -6.55 -22.40 -0.69
CA VAL A 188 -5.40 -22.60 0.19
C VAL A 188 -5.11 -24.08 0.43
N GLU A 189 -6.13 -24.93 0.44
CA GLU A 189 -5.96 -26.36 0.72
C GLU A 189 -5.38 -27.11 -0.47
N THR A 190 -5.93 -26.83 -1.66
CA THR A 190 -5.63 -27.55 -2.91
C THR A 190 -4.58 -26.86 -3.75
N GLY A 191 -4.42 -25.54 -3.62
CA GLY A 191 -3.63 -24.72 -4.53
C GLY A 191 -4.33 -24.48 -5.88
N ARG A 192 -5.61 -24.82 -6.01
CA ARG A 192 -6.37 -24.61 -7.25
C ARG A 192 -6.65 -23.12 -7.44
N GLN A 193 -6.43 -22.62 -8.65
CA GLN A 193 -6.78 -21.25 -9.02
C GLN A 193 -8.31 -21.10 -9.06
N GLU A 194 -8.83 -20.13 -8.32
CA GLU A 194 -10.27 -19.89 -8.15
C GLU A 194 -10.73 -18.62 -8.88
N SER A 195 -9.83 -17.63 -9.01
CA SER A 195 -10.06 -16.44 -9.81
C SER A 195 -8.83 -16.12 -10.65
N ILE A 196 -9.07 -15.89 -11.93
CA ILE A 196 -8.01 -15.63 -12.92
C ILE A 196 -7.91 -14.15 -13.30
N ILE A 197 -8.75 -13.29 -12.72
CA ILE A 197 -8.76 -11.85 -12.99
C ILE A 197 -7.96 -11.16 -11.90
N ALA A 198 -6.75 -10.70 -12.23
CA ALA A 198 -5.86 -9.96 -11.35
C ALA A 198 -5.82 -8.47 -11.68
N LEU A 199 -5.67 -7.63 -10.65
CA LEU A 199 -5.64 -6.18 -10.81
C LEU A 199 -4.20 -5.70 -11.06
N ALA A 200 -4.03 -4.58 -11.77
CA ALA A 200 -2.72 -3.94 -11.97
C ALA A 200 -1.96 -3.77 -10.65
N GLN A 201 -2.64 -3.32 -9.59
CA GLN A 201 -2.05 -3.17 -8.26
C GLN A 201 -1.50 -4.47 -7.66
N ASP A 202 -2.12 -5.62 -7.97
CA ASP A 202 -1.68 -6.92 -7.49
C ASP A 202 -0.30 -7.27 -8.08
N TYR A 203 -0.14 -7.04 -9.39
CA TYR A 203 1.15 -7.21 -10.09
C TYR A 203 2.22 -6.29 -9.50
N GLY A 204 1.87 -5.03 -9.21
CA GLY A 204 2.79 -4.06 -8.59
C GLY A 204 3.24 -4.51 -7.20
N ALA A 205 2.29 -4.87 -6.34
CA ALA A 205 2.56 -5.29 -4.97
C ALA A 205 3.42 -6.56 -4.91
N VAL A 206 3.07 -7.57 -5.71
CA VAL A 206 3.85 -8.80 -5.83
C VAL A 206 5.23 -8.51 -6.41
N GLY A 207 5.31 -7.68 -7.45
CA GLY A 207 6.56 -7.28 -8.09
C GLY A 207 7.53 -6.63 -7.11
N ARG A 208 7.05 -5.67 -6.30
CA ARG A 208 7.87 -5.04 -5.25
C ARG A 208 8.34 -6.06 -4.22
N ALA A 209 7.44 -6.90 -3.72
CA ALA A 209 7.77 -7.89 -2.71
C ALA A 209 8.88 -8.85 -3.17
N MET A 210 8.77 -9.36 -4.40
CA MET A 210 9.75 -10.26 -4.98
C MET A 210 11.09 -9.57 -5.26
N ALA A 211 11.07 -8.31 -5.72
CA ALA A 211 12.30 -7.52 -5.90
C ALA A 211 13.04 -7.31 -4.57
N GLU A 212 12.32 -6.98 -3.50
CA GLU A 212 12.90 -6.79 -2.17
C GLU A 212 13.44 -8.11 -1.59
N LEU A 213 12.70 -9.21 -1.72
CA LEU A 213 13.18 -10.53 -1.31
C LEU A 213 14.42 -10.95 -2.10
N SER A 214 14.45 -10.70 -3.41
CA SER A 214 15.62 -10.95 -4.26
C SER A 214 16.83 -10.14 -3.76
N ARG A 215 16.67 -8.84 -3.51
CA ARG A 215 17.72 -7.96 -2.97
C ARG A 215 18.24 -8.44 -1.62
N LYS A 216 17.37 -8.85 -0.69
CA LYS A 216 17.75 -9.32 0.65
C LYS A 216 18.50 -10.66 0.62
N THR A 217 18.26 -11.51 -0.37
CA THR A 217 18.70 -12.92 -0.34
C THR A 217 19.66 -13.31 -1.47
N GLY A 218 19.83 -12.46 -2.49
CA GLY A 218 20.59 -12.77 -3.69
C GLY A 218 19.88 -13.73 -4.65
N LYS A 219 18.63 -14.11 -4.39
CA LYS A 219 17.84 -15.02 -5.23
C LYS A 219 17.28 -14.29 -6.45
N ALA A 220 18.06 -14.27 -7.53
CA ALA A 220 17.74 -13.52 -8.76
C ALA A 220 16.50 -14.04 -9.51
N ASP A 221 16.14 -15.31 -9.31
CA ASP A 221 14.95 -15.95 -9.89
C ASP A 221 13.65 -15.29 -9.46
N LEU A 222 13.54 -14.81 -8.21
CA LEU A 222 12.37 -14.07 -7.73
C LEU A 222 12.17 -12.75 -8.49
N ALA A 223 13.24 -11.98 -8.68
CA ALA A 223 13.20 -10.73 -9.44
C ALA A 223 12.90 -10.99 -10.92
N ALA A 224 13.53 -12.02 -11.52
CA ALA A 224 13.29 -12.39 -12.91
C ALA A 224 11.84 -12.86 -13.15
N TRP A 225 11.25 -13.58 -12.20
CA TRP A 225 9.85 -13.97 -12.25
C TRP A 225 8.94 -12.74 -12.20
N ALA A 226 9.14 -11.85 -11.23
CA ALA A 226 8.38 -10.62 -11.08
C ALA A 226 8.48 -9.69 -12.30
N ASP A 227 9.67 -9.56 -12.88
CA ASP A 227 9.92 -8.74 -14.06
C ASP A 227 9.01 -9.15 -15.23
N LYS A 228 8.88 -10.46 -15.50
CA LYS A 228 7.97 -10.97 -16.53
C LYS A 228 6.52 -10.55 -16.29
N LYS A 229 6.09 -10.54 -15.03
CA LYS A 229 4.71 -10.17 -14.64
C LYS A 229 4.46 -8.67 -14.82
N LEU A 230 5.44 -7.85 -14.45
CA LEU A 230 5.36 -6.39 -14.64
C LEU A 230 5.42 -6.02 -16.12
N GLN A 231 6.28 -6.70 -16.90
CA GLN A 231 6.37 -6.53 -18.35
C GLN A 231 5.06 -6.92 -19.04
N PHE A 232 4.39 -7.98 -18.58
CA PHE A 232 3.06 -8.36 -19.09
C PHE A 232 2.04 -7.23 -18.94
N VAL A 233 1.93 -6.64 -17.74
CA VAL A 233 1.03 -5.49 -17.49
C VAL A 233 1.39 -4.32 -18.39
N TRP A 234 2.68 -4.01 -18.52
CA TRP A 234 3.13 -2.95 -19.41
C TRP A 234 2.76 -3.25 -20.87
N GLN A 235 2.99 -4.45 -21.37
CA GLN A 235 2.70 -4.80 -22.77
C GLN A 235 1.20 -4.86 -23.09
N HIS A 236 0.34 -5.05 -22.08
CA HIS A 236 -1.12 -5.13 -22.22
C HIS A 236 -1.82 -3.88 -21.66
N ARG A 237 -1.18 -2.72 -21.81
CA ARG A 237 -1.83 -1.43 -21.61
C ARG A 237 -3.10 -1.28 -22.44
N LEU A 238 -4.04 -0.48 -21.95
CA LEU A 238 -5.30 -0.16 -22.63
C LEU A 238 -5.07 0.56 -23.97
N ASN A 239 -3.98 1.32 -24.05
CA ASN A 239 -3.52 1.97 -25.26
C ASN A 239 -2.02 1.70 -25.44
N ALA A 240 -1.58 1.32 -26.64
CA ALA A 240 -0.17 1.06 -26.91
C ALA A 240 0.64 2.37 -27.04
N ASP A 241 0.01 3.40 -27.62
CA ASP A 241 0.59 4.71 -27.95
C ASP A 241 0.56 5.69 -26.78
N LEU A 242 -0.39 5.52 -25.85
CA LEU A 242 -0.45 6.27 -24.60
C LEU A 242 -0.10 5.34 -23.42
N PRO A 243 0.61 5.81 -22.38
CA PRO A 243 0.94 5.00 -21.20
C PRO A 243 -0.29 4.84 -20.27
N ILE A 244 -1.41 4.35 -20.80
CA ILE A 244 -2.66 4.12 -20.08
C ILE A 244 -2.73 2.63 -19.75
N LEU A 245 -2.57 2.31 -18.47
CA LEU A 245 -2.64 0.93 -17.99
C LEU A 245 -4.07 0.41 -18.05
N ASN A 246 -4.21 -0.87 -18.37
CA ASN A 246 -5.45 -1.57 -18.08
C ASN A 246 -5.49 -1.91 -16.57
N VAL A 247 -6.69 -2.12 -16.04
CA VAL A 247 -6.94 -2.36 -14.62
C VAL A 247 -6.94 -3.86 -14.32
N GLU A 248 -7.57 -4.62 -15.21
CA GLU A 248 -7.88 -6.03 -14.98
C GLU A 248 -7.21 -6.89 -16.05
N PHE A 249 -6.62 -7.99 -15.60
CA PHE A 249 -5.86 -8.89 -16.46
C PHE A 249 -6.30 -10.32 -16.21
N THR A 250 -6.53 -11.05 -17.28
CA THR A 250 -6.50 -12.51 -17.28
C THR A 250 -5.03 -12.98 -17.36
N PRO A 251 -4.77 -14.29 -17.32
CA PRO A 251 -3.42 -14.81 -17.47
C PRO A 251 -2.78 -14.54 -18.85
N THR A 252 -3.59 -14.17 -19.85
CA THR A 252 -3.17 -14.05 -21.25
C THR A 252 -3.44 -12.70 -21.88
N ALA A 253 -4.31 -11.89 -21.28
CA ALA A 253 -4.72 -10.62 -21.88
C ALA A 253 -5.18 -9.63 -20.80
N ALA A 254 -5.21 -8.36 -21.17
CA ALA A 254 -5.96 -7.39 -20.40
C ALA A 254 -7.46 -7.46 -20.75
N LEU A 255 -8.33 -7.24 -19.78
CA LEU A 255 -9.77 -7.15 -19.98
C LEU A 255 -10.12 -5.72 -20.39
N MET A 256 -10.69 -5.55 -21.58
CA MET A 256 -11.12 -4.22 -22.04
C MET A 256 -12.32 -3.76 -21.23
N ASN A 257 -12.22 -2.57 -20.63
CA ASN A 257 -13.34 -1.91 -19.96
C ASN A 257 -13.63 -0.58 -20.66
N ASP A 258 -14.81 -0.50 -21.29
CA ASP A 258 -15.25 0.69 -22.02
C ASP A 258 -15.43 1.92 -21.09
N GLY A 259 -15.50 1.71 -19.78
CA GLY A 259 -15.63 2.75 -18.75
C GLY A 259 -14.33 3.47 -18.37
N GLY A 260 -13.21 3.15 -19.01
CA GLY A 260 -11.89 3.73 -18.71
C GLY A 260 -11.11 3.03 -17.59
N THR A 261 -10.01 3.62 -17.16
CA THR A 261 -9.13 3.11 -16.10
C THR A 261 -9.76 3.21 -14.70
N SER A 262 -9.17 2.55 -13.72
CA SER A 262 -9.40 2.72 -12.28
C SER A 262 -8.15 3.43 -11.73
N ASP A 263 -8.31 4.67 -11.23
CA ASP A 263 -7.20 5.45 -10.66
C ASP A 263 -6.47 4.72 -9.57
N THR A 264 -7.17 4.17 -8.58
CA THR A 264 -6.50 3.60 -7.40
C THR A 264 -5.54 2.50 -7.79
N ASP A 265 -5.97 1.58 -8.64
CA ASP A 265 -5.15 0.44 -9.05
C ASP A 265 -3.96 0.89 -9.90
N THR A 266 -4.19 1.86 -10.80
CA THR A 266 -3.14 2.45 -11.66
C THR A 266 -2.11 3.21 -10.82
N LEU A 267 -2.58 4.06 -9.91
CA LEU A 267 -1.73 4.88 -9.06
C LEU A 267 -0.95 3.99 -8.08
N TYR A 268 -1.58 2.99 -7.45
CA TYR A 268 -0.85 2.03 -6.62
C TYR A 268 0.23 1.31 -7.42
N TYR A 269 -0.07 0.85 -8.63
CA TYR A 269 0.94 0.23 -9.48
C TYR A 269 2.12 1.17 -9.79
N VAL A 270 1.86 2.43 -10.15
CA VAL A 270 2.91 3.44 -10.38
C VAL A 270 3.76 3.68 -9.13
N ARG A 271 3.15 3.73 -7.95
CA ARG A 271 3.91 3.82 -6.68
C ARG A 271 4.85 2.62 -6.51
N GLN A 272 4.35 1.41 -6.76
CA GLN A 272 5.15 0.19 -6.66
C GLN A 272 6.29 0.18 -7.69
N LEU A 273 6.10 0.72 -8.90
CA LEU A 273 7.17 0.84 -9.90
C LEU A 273 8.31 1.78 -9.44
N PHE A 274 8.00 2.91 -8.81
CA PHE A 274 9.02 3.76 -8.21
C PHE A 274 9.79 3.04 -7.10
N ASP A 275 9.08 2.31 -6.23
CA ASP A 275 9.70 1.51 -5.16
C ASP A 275 10.63 0.43 -5.77
N ILE A 276 10.17 -0.29 -6.79
CA ILE A 276 10.98 -1.31 -7.49
C ILE A 276 12.23 -0.68 -8.12
N TYR A 277 12.12 0.49 -8.74
CA TYR A 277 13.29 1.23 -9.24
C TYR A 277 14.29 1.53 -8.11
N HIS A 278 13.82 1.96 -6.94
CA HIS A 278 14.72 2.25 -5.80
C HIS A 278 15.37 0.98 -5.24
N ILE A 279 14.67 -0.15 -5.27
CA ILE A 279 15.18 -1.46 -4.81
C ILE A 279 16.22 -2.01 -5.79
N THR A 280 15.97 -1.90 -7.10
CA THR A 280 16.71 -2.63 -8.14
C THR A 280 17.72 -1.77 -8.91
N GLY A 281 17.51 -0.46 -8.97
CA GLY A 281 18.25 0.46 -9.85
C GLY A 281 17.90 0.35 -11.34
N ASP A 282 16.96 -0.52 -11.74
CA ASP A 282 16.61 -0.71 -13.16
C ASP A 282 15.75 0.44 -13.67
N ALA A 283 16.35 1.24 -14.58
CA ALA A 283 15.76 2.44 -15.13
C ALA A 283 14.42 2.20 -15.86
N LYS A 284 14.14 0.98 -16.36
CA LYS A 284 12.88 0.72 -17.07
C LYS A 284 11.66 0.97 -16.17
N TYR A 285 11.74 0.63 -14.88
CA TYR A 285 10.62 0.81 -13.95
C TYR A 285 10.39 2.28 -13.64
N ARG A 286 11.48 3.06 -13.52
CA ARG A 286 11.42 4.52 -13.46
C ARG A 286 10.74 5.07 -14.71
N ASP A 287 11.16 4.63 -15.88
CA ASP A 287 10.67 5.17 -17.15
C ASP A 287 9.18 4.84 -17.36
N TRP A 288 8.75 3.63 -16.99
CA TRP A 288 7.33 3.25 -17.00
C TRP A 288 6.51 4.08 -16.00
N ALA A 289 7.00 4.24 -14.76
CA ALA A 289 6.33 5.04 -13.73
C ALA A 289 6.19 6.51 -14.16
N MET A 290 7.26 7.08 -14.72
CA MET A 290 7.28 8.45 -15.22
C MET A 290 6.34 8.64 -16.41
N ALA A 291 6.33 7.72 -17.38
CA ALA A 291 5.43 7.82 -18.53
C ALA A 291 3.95 7.89 -18.11
N VAL A 292 3.52 7.05 -17.16
CA VAL A 292 2.15 7.10 -16.63
C VAL A 292 1.94 8.39 -15.82
N THR A 293 2.90 8.76 -14.98
CA THR A 293 2.82 9.98 -14.15
C THR A 293 2.70 11.24 -14.99
N ASP A 294 3.46 11.37 -16.07
CA ASP A 294 3.44 12.53 -16.97
C ASP A 294 2.12 12.62 -17.72
N LEU A 295 1.59 11.50 -18.19
CA LEU A 295 0.26 11.48 -18.81
C LEU A 295 -0.82 11.95 -17.83
N TRP A 296 -0.79 11.48 -16.58
CA TRP A 296 -1.74 11.89 -15.55
C TRP A 296 -1.54 13.35 -15.15
N TYR A 297 -0.29 13.80 -15.05
CA TYR A 297 0.04 15.20 -14.85
C TYR A 297 -0.56 16.07 -15.95
N GLU A 298 -0.42 15.70 -17.21
CA GLU A 298 -0.91 16.51 -18.33
C GLU A 298 -2.43 16.45 -18.49
N ARG A 299 -3.05 15.28 -18.33
CA ARG A 299 -4.44 15.04 -18.76
C ARG A 299 -5.44 14.77 -17.65
N ALA A 300 -4.95 14.40 -16.45
CA ALA A 300 -5.80 14.00 -15.34
C ALA A 300 -5.87 15.05 -14.22
N TRP A 301 -5.01 16.06 -14.21
CA TRP A 301 -5.01 17.03 -13.12
C TRP A 301 -6.27 17.89 -13.11
N VAL A 302 -6.90 18.00 -11.93
CA VAL A 302 -8.06 18.87 -11.70
C VAL A 302 -7.64 19.96 -10.70
N PRO A 303 -7.33 21.19 -11.17
CA PRO A 303 -6.83 22.28 -10.33
C PRO A 303 -7.73 22.59 -9.14
N GLU A 304 -9.04 22.52 -9.34
CA GLU A 304 -10.04 22.79 -8.31
C GLU A 304 -9.92 21.82 -7.13
N TRP A 305 -9.43 20.61 -7.37
CA TRP A 305 -9.34 19.55 -6.36
C TRP A 305 -7.91 19.32 -5.84
N GLY A 306 -6.92 19.85 -6.55
CA GLY A 306 -5.50 19.64 -6.22
C GLY A 306 -5.09 18.17 -6.27
N GLN A 307 -5.68 17.40 -7.18
CA GLN A 307 -5.40 15.97 -7.38
C GLN A 307 -5.77 15.52 -8.79
N PHE A 308 -5.41 14.28 -9.13
CA PHE A 308 -5.82 13.68 -10.40
C PHE A 308 -7.29 13.25 -10.40
N ILE A 309 -7.89 13.26 -11.58
CA ILE A 309 -9.23 12.73 -11.85
C ILE A 309 -9.22 11.21 -11.72
N ARG A 310 -10.36 10.66 -11.33
CA ARG A 310 -10.48 9.26 -10.97
C ARG A 310 -10.27 8.28 -12.13
N LYS A 311 -10.61 8.64 -13.36
CA LYS A 311 -10.58 7.69 -14.48
C LYS A 311 -10.21 8.39 -15.78
N LEU A 312 -9.37 7.74 -16.59
CA LEU A 312 -9.08 8.16 -17.96
C LEU A 312 -9.66 7.14 -18.95
N ARG A 313 -10.20 7.62 -20.07
CA ARG A 313 -10.58 6.80 -21.23
C ARG A 313 -9.34 6.30 -21.97
N PRO A 314 -9.46 5.32 -22.89
CA PRO A 314 -8.33 4.87 -23.72
C PRO A 314 -7.61 5.98 -24.51
N ASP A 315 -8.27 7.10 -24.78
CA ASP A 315 -7.68 8.28 -25.45
C ASP A 315 -7.00 9.26 -24.48
N GLY A 316 -7.00 8.96 -23.17
CA GLY A 316 -6.46 9.78 -22.10
C GLY A 316 -7.38 10.92 -21.64
N SER A 317 -8.62 11.00 -22.12
CA SER A 317 -9.59 11.99 -21.63
C SER A 317 -10.22 11.57 -20.29
N PRO A 318 -10.59 12.52 -19.42
CA PRO A 318 -11.45 12.31 -18.25
C PRO A 318 -12.68 11.43 -18.49
N ALA A 319 -12.77 10.25 -17.87
CA ALA A 319 -13.90 9.33 -18.03
C ALA A 319 -15.07 9.58 -17.06
N VAL A 320 -14.81 10.23 -15.93
CA VAL A 320 -15.81 10.60 -14.90
C VAL A 320 -15.52 11.99 -14.36
N ASP A 321 -16.52 12.65 -13.79
CA ASP A 321 -16.45 13.97 -13.16
C ASP A 321 -16.48 13.90 -11.62
N SER A 322 -16.02 12.78 -11.04
CA SER A 322 -16.05 12.52 -9.60
C SER A 322 -14.67 12.27 -9.01
N LEU A 323 -14.56 12.58 -7.72
CA LEU A 323 -13.40 12.30 -6.88
C LEU A 323 -13.47 10.94 -6.21
N TYR A 324 -12.30 10.42 -5.85
CA TYR A 324 -12.17 9.23 -5.02
C TYR A 324 -11.41 9.57 -3.73
N GLY A 325 -11.82 8.95 -2.60
CA GLY A 325 -11.49 9.44 -1.26
C GLY A 325 -10.00 9.44 -0.90
N ASP A 326 -9.19 8.56 -1.48
CA ASP A 326 -7.74 8.48 -1.22
C ASP A 326 -6.87 9.00 -2.38
N ALA A 327 -7.49 9.52 -3.46
CA ALA A 327 -6.79 9.96 -4.68
C ALA A 327 -5.78 11.07 -4.38
N LYS A 328 -6.02 11.91 -3.38
CA LYS A 328 -5.15 13.05 -3.04
C LYS A 328 -3.81 12.56 -2.50
N TYR A 329 -3.86 11.58 -1.60
CA TYR A 329 -2.68 10.96 -1.04
C TYR A 329 -1.87 10.24 -2.13
N ASN A 330 -2.54 9.47 -2.99
CA ASN A 330 -1.87 8.77 -4.08
C ASN A 330 -1.25 9.74 -5.10
N THR A 331 -1.96 10.81 -5.47
CA THR A 331 -1.48 11.89 -6.33
C THR A 331 -0.22 12.53 -5.73
N LEU A 332 -0.30 12.98 -4.48
CA LEU A 332 0.83 13.57 -3.76
C LEU A 332 2.04 12.63 -3.75
N HIS A 333 1.82 11.35 -3.46
CA HIS A 333 2.89 10.37 -3.40
C HIS A 333 3.60 10.22 -4.74
N ILE A 334 2.88 10.07 -5.86
CA ILE A 334 3.52 9.91 -7.17
C ILE A 334 4.24 11.18 -7.63
N LEU A 335 3.68 12.36 -7.34
CA LEU A 335 4.32 13.65 -7.65
C LEU A 335 5.63 13.85 -6.88
N VAL A 336 5.67 13.49 -5.59
CA VAL A 336 6.89 13.56 -4.78
C VAL A 336 7.95 12.60 -5.31
N HIS A 337 7.57 11.38 -5.72
CA HIS A 337 8.52 10.44 -6.33
C HIS A 337 9.03 10.92 -7.68
N ALA A 338 8.15 11.45 -8.53
CA ALA A 338 8.55 12.06 -9.80
C ALA A 338 9.54 13.20 -9.59
N TYR A 339 9.30 14.11 -8.63
CA TYR A 339 10.26 15.14 -8.24
C TYR A 339 11.58 14.54 -7.74
N ARG A 340 11.54 13.52 -6.87
CA ARG A 340 12.78 12.91 -6.32
C ARG A 340 13.67 12.34 -7.41
N VAL A 341 13.07 11.73 -8.44
CA VAL A 341 13.75 11.11 -9.56
C VAL A 341 14.26 12.13 -10.58
N THR A 342 13.46 13.14 -10.92
CA THR A 342 13.76 14.09 -12.01
C THR A 342 14.43 15.37 -11.53
N LYS A 343 14.22 15.73 -10.26
CA LYS A 343 14.47 17.07 -9.67
C LYS A 343 13.71 18.21 -10.34
N ASP A 344 12.69 17.90 -11.13
CA ASP A 344 11.87 18.89 -11.84
C ASP A 344 10.80 19.47 -10.91
N ALA A 345 10.91 20.77 -10.61
CA ALA A 345 10.04 21.46 -9.67
C ALA A 345 8.57 21.46 -10.08
N LYS A 346 8.23 21.25 -11.37
CA LYS A 346 6.85 21.24 -11.86
C LYS A 346 5.94 20.25 -11.12
N TYR A 347 6.50 19.15 -10.62
CA TYR A 347 5.74 18.13 -9.87
C TYR A 347 5.37 18.60 -8.45
N LEU A 348 6.07 19.59 -7.90
CA LEU A 348 5.75 20.22 -6.62
C LEU A 348 4.89 21.49 -6.80
N GLU A 349 5.14 22.27 -7.85
CA GLU A 349 4.49 23.56 -8.10
C GLU A 349 2.96 23.49 -8.16
N ARG A 350 2.39 22.38 -8.65
CA ARG A 350 0.92 22.21 -8.71
C ARG A 350 0.25 22.06 -7.34
N GLN A 351 1.01 21.77 -6.29
CA GLN A 351 0.50 21.74 -4.92
C GLN A 351 0.37 23.14 -4.32
N ASP A 352 1.07 24.12 -4.88
CA ASP A 352 1.10 25.50 -4.43
C ASP A 352 0.10 26.41 -5.18
N ASP A 353 -0.65 25.87 -6.14
CA ASP A 353 -1.67 26.62 -6.88
C ASP A 353 -2.73 27.19 -5.90
N PRO A 354 -2.94 28.52 -5.86
CA PRO A 354 -3.92 29.17 -4.99
C PRO A 354 -5.33 28.58 -5.07
N GLY A 355 -5.72 27.99 -6.21
CA GLY A 355 -7.01 27.30 -6.37
C GLY A 355 -7.18 26.05 -5.49
N THR A 356 -6.08 25.43 -5.05
CA THR A 356 -6.08 24.20 -4.24
C THR A 356 -6.25 24.46 -2.73
N ARG A 357 -6.05 25.72 -2.29
CA ARG A 357 -6.16 26.14 -0.88
C ARG A 357 -7.60 26.39 -0.40
N ALA A 358 -8.58 26.37 -1.31
CA ALA A 358 -9.96 26.77 -1.02
C ALA A 358 -10.87 25.67 -0.46
N PHE A 359 -10.45 24.40 -0.46
CA PHE A 359 -11.28 23.31 0.07
C PHE A 359 -11.10 23.17 1.59
N SER A 360 -11.91 23.92 2.34
CA SER A 360 -12.13 23.68 3.76
C SER A 360 -13.06 22.48 3.94
N ALA A 361 -12.84 21.68 4.99
CA ALA A 361 -13.56 20.43 5.26
C ALA A 361 -15.10 20.56 5.43
N THR A 362 -15.68 21.77 5.35
CA THR A 362 -17.12 22.01 5.46
C THR A 362 -17.92 21.74 4.19
N ASP A 363 -17.29 21.55 3.03
CA ASP A 363 -18.02 21.43 1.75
C ASP A 363 -18.48 19.99 1.40
N HIS A 364 -18.24 19.00 2.27
CA HIS A 364 -18.61 17.60 2.05
C HIS A 364 -19.98 17.18 2.61
N LEU A 365 -20.89 18.13 2.86
CA LEU A 365 -22.28 17.83 3.26
C LEU A 365 -23.33 18.28 2.23
N ARG A 366 -23.03 18.17 0.93
CA ARG A 366 -24.04 18.34 -0.14
C ARG A 366 -23.97 17.22 -1.15
#